data_AF-A0A699UTV2-F1
#
_entry.id   AF-A0A699UTV2-F1
#
_cell.length_a   1.000
_cell.length_b   1.000
_cell.length_c   1.000
_cell.angle_alpha   90.00
_cell.angle_beta   90.00
_cell.angle_gamma   90.00
#
_symmetry.space_group_name_H-M   'P 1'
#
loop_
_entity.id
_entity.type
_entity.pdbx_description
1 polymer ?
#
loop_
_entity_poly.entity_id
_entity_poly.type
_entity_poly.pdbx_seq_one_letter_code
_entity_poly.pdbx_strand_id
1 'polypeptide(L)'
;MQLNYGAIGADDNPADFQSVPAKANVGSSPSLSIATDSPINQGKASVKTRQIAILATDGADDFDAVRFVNEAFRHCKPLAASAEGVELLKAAAYPGAEDILEAEGVVTSSDTDVATLAEEFAAAIKQHRFWSR
;
A
#
# COMPACT_ATOMS: atom_id res chain seq x y z
N MET A 1 3.27 34.16 4.74
CA MET A 1 2.41 33.18 5.43
C MET A 1 2.76 33.29 6.92
N GLN A 2 1.93 33.98 7.69
CA GLN A 2 2.21 34.30 9.10
C GLN A 2 1.82 33.09 9.96
N LEU A 3 2.83 32.40 10.51
CA LEU A 3 2.61 31.30 11.44
C LEU A 3 2.27 31.85 12.82
N ASN A 4 1.50 31.10 13.60
CA ASN A 4 1.01 31.45 14.93
C ASN A 4 2.15 31.61 15.95
N TYR A 5 2.91 32.70 15.88
CA TYR A 5 3.71 33.17 16.99
C TYR A 5 2.72 33.78 17.99
N GLY A 6 2.30 33.00 18.99
CA GLY A 6 1.61 33.57 20.16
C GLY A 6 2.41 34.75 20.70
N ALA A 7 1.75 35.75 21.29
CA ALA A 7 2.29 37.06 21.65
C ALA A 7 3.75 37.00 22.18
N ILE A 8 4.70 37.12 21.25
CA ILE A 8 6.12 37.29 21.53
C ILE A 8 6.32 38.75 21.92
N GLY A 9 7.09 39.00 22.99
CA GLY A 9 7.44 40.36 23.37
C GLY A 9 8.16 41.07 22.23
N ALA A 10 8.06 42.40 22.16
CA ALA A 10 8.68 43.18 21.08
C ALA A 10 10.21 43.00 20.98
N ASP A 11 10.84 42.58 22.09
CA ASP A 11 12.28 42.34 22.20
C ASP A 11 12.66 40.84 22.09
N ASP A 12 11.67 39.95 21.99
CA ASP A 12 11.91 38.51 21.91
C ASP A 12 12.29 38.09 20.49
N ASN A 13 13.29 37.22 20.36
CA ASN A 13 13.70 36.69 19.06
C ASN A 13 12.72 35.59 18.61
N PRO A 14 12.03 35.73 17.46
CA PRO A 14 11.05 34.73 16.98
C PRO A 14 11.66 33.33 16.76
N ALA A 15 12.97 33.25 16.53
CA ALA A 15 13.68 31.98 16.33
C ALA A 15 13.65 31.07 17.57
N ASP A 16 13.57 31.64 18.77
CA ASP A 16 13.65 30.89 20.03
C ASP A 16 12.32 30.18 20.37
N PHE A 17 11.22 30.64 19.78
CA PHE A 17 9.88 30.06 19.91
C PHE A 17 9.50 29.19 18.72
N GLN A 18 10.37 29.13 17.70
CA GLN A 18 10.17 28.24 16.58
C GLN A 18 10.39 26.80 17.05
N SER A 19 9.39 25.95 16.82
CA SER A 19 9.51 24.53 17.12
C SER A 19 10.67 23.93 16.32
N VAL A 20 11.75 23.53 17.00
CA VAL A 20 12.82 22.72 16.41
C VAL A 20 12.50 21.24 16.58
N PRO A 21 12.89 20.36 15.64
CA PRO A 21 12.83 18.92 15.88
C PRO A 21 13.61 18.60 17.15
N ALA A 22 12.91 18.11 18.17
CA ALA A 22 13.56 17.71 19.42
C ALA A 22 14.60 16.63 19.11
N LYS A 23 15.85 16.82 19.56
CA LYS A 23 16.85 15.75 19.54
C LYS A 23 16.38 14.66 20.49
N ALA A 24 15.72 13.64 19.94
CA ALA A 24 15.29 12.49 20.71
C ALA A 24 16.55 11.74 21.20
N ASN A 25 16.80 11.75 22.51
CA ASN A 25 17.83 10.91 23.15
C ASN A 25 17.36 9.45 23.32
N VAL A 26 16.22 9.09 22.74
CA VAL A 26 15.70 7.72 22.72
C VAL A 26 16.11 7.06 21.41
N GLY A 27 16.87 5.97 21.52
CA GLY A 27 17.29 5.20 20.35
C GLY A 27 16.10 4.56 19.60
N SER A 28 16.36 4.05 18.40
CA SER A 28 15.36 3.25 17.67
C SER A 28 15.16 1.89 18.35
N SER A 29 13.90 1.48 18.53
CA SER A 29 13.53 0.18 19.07
C SER A 29 12.65 -0.58 18.08
N PRO A 30 13.10 -1.74 17.56
CA PRO A 30 12.30 -2.56 16.64
C PRO A 30 10.90 -2.90 17.16
N SER A 31 10.75 -3.04 18.48
CA SER A 31 9.51 -3.39 19.16
C SER A 31 8.38 -2.37 19.00
N LEU A 32 8.70 -1.13 18.65
CA LEU A 32 7.71 -0.06 18.43
C LEU A 32 7.25 0.01 16.96
N SER A 33 7.88 -0.77 16.07
CA SER A 33 7.52 -0.80 14.66
C SER A 33 6.43 -1.84 14.39
N ILE A 34 5.41 -1.43 13.65
CA ILE A 34 4.39 -2.34 13.06
C ILE A 34 4.83 -2.90 11.71
N ALA A 35 5.92 -2.40 11.15
CA ALA A 35 6.37 -2.79 9.82
C ALA A 35 6.77 -4.26 9.79
N THR A 36 6.44 -4.93 8.69
CA THR A 36 6.64 -6.39 8.52
C THR A 36 8.10 -6.77 8.40
N ASP A 37 8.95 -5.84 7.97
CA ASP A 37 10.40 -5.96 7.85
C ASP A 37 11.15 -5.75 9.17
N SER A 38 10.48 -5.25 10.22
CA SER A 38 11.06 -5.12 11.56
C SER A 38 11.54 -6.49 12.08
N PRO A 39 12.76 -6.60 12.67
CA PRO A 39 13.30 -7.85 13.19
C PRO A 39 12.35 -8.64 14.10
N ILE A 40 11.49 -7.94 14.86
CA ILE A 40 10.54 -8.58 15.76
C ILE A 40 9.29 -9.12 15.05
N ASN A 41 8.99 -8.67 13.84
CA ASN A 41 7.81 -9.04 13.05
C ASN A 41 8.15 -10.00 11.90
N GLN A 42 9.43 -10.10 11.52
CA GLN A 42 9.91 -11.03 10.52
C GLN A 42 9.47 -12.47 10.81
N GLY A 43 8.91 -13.13 9.78
CA GLY A 43 8.44 -14.52 9.87
C GLY A 43 7.13 -14.74 10.66
N LYS A 44 6.55 -13.69 11.26
CA LYS A 44 5.29 -13.79 12.03
C LYS A 44 4.03 -13.53 11.19
N ALA A 45 4.19 -13.23 9.90
CA ALA A 45 3.07 -12.96 9.01
C ALA A 45 2.25 -14.22 8.70
N SER A 46 0.93 -14.11 8.81
CA SER A 46 -0.03 -15.17 8.50
C SER A 46 -1.16 -14.65 7.60
N VAL A 47 -1.70 -15.53 6.77
CA VAL A 47 -2.84 -15.25 5.87
C VAL A 47 -4.13 -15.94 6.28
N LYS A 48 -4.11 -16.81 7.30
CA LYS A 48 -5.23 -17.71 7.66
C LYS A 48 -6.57 -17.02 7.90
N THR A 49 -6.56 -15.80 8.45
CA THR A 49 -7.77 -15.04 8.82
C THR A 49 -8.05 -13.87 7.88
N ARG A 50 -7.27 -13.72 6.81
CA ARG A 50 -7.40 -12.60 5.89
C ARG A 50 -8.51 -12.86 4.89
N GLN A 51 -9.25 -11.81 4.56
CA GLN A 51 -10.33 -11.86 3.59
C GLN A 51 -9.80 -11.47 2.21
N ILE A 52 -10.23 -12.23 1.20
CA ILE A 52 -9.88 -12.01 -0.20
C ILE A 52 -11.19 -11.79 -0.95
N ALA A 53 -11.26 -10.68 -1.70
CA ALA A 53 -12.35 -10.46 -2.64
C ALA A 53 -11.99 -11.14 -3.97
N ILE A 54 -12.91 -11.95 -4.49
CA ILE A 54 -12.80 -12.56 -5.82
C ILE A 54 -13.81 -11.85 -6.70
N LEU A 55 -13.32 -11.19 -7.75
CA LEU A 55 -14.15 -10.50 -8.73
C LEU A 55 -14.40 -11.46 -9.89
N ALA A 56 -15.67 -11.69 -10.21
CA ALA A 56 -16.10 -12.45 -11.37
C ALA A 56 -17.11 -11.60 -12.13
N THR A 57 -16.72 -11.13 -13.31
CA THR A 57 -17.53 -10.30 -14.20
C THR A 57 -17.61 -10.97 -15.57
N ASP A 58 -18.59 -10.58 -16.38
CA ASP A 58 -18.73 -11.03 -17.77
C ASP A 58 -17.83 -10.25 -18.75
N GLY A 59 -17.25 -9.13 -18.31
CA GLY A 59 -16.33 -8.31 -19.09
C GLY A 59 -15.55 -7.29 -18.26
N ALA A 60 -14.46 -6.78 -18.84
CA ALA A 60 -13.56 -5.81 -18.20
C ALA A 60 -14.15 -4.38 -18.08
N ASP A 61 -15.31 -4.15 -18.70
CA ASP A 61 -15.98 -2.84 -18.75
C ASP A 61 -16.91 -2.59 -17.53
N ASP A 62 -16.96 -3.51 -16.57
CA ASP A 62 -17.75 -3.32 -15.35
C ASP A 62 -17.15 -2.19 -14.49
N PHE A 63 -17.90 -1.09 -14.39
CA PHE A 63 -17.49 0.11 -13.68
C PHE A 63 -17.22 -0.13 -12.19
N ASP A 64 -18.03 -0.96 -11.53
CA ASP A 64 -17.86 -1.22 -10.10
C ASP A 64 -16.63 -2.10 -9.84
N ALA A 65 -16.36 -3.08 -10.71
CA ALA A 65 -15.15 -3.88 -10.66
C ALA A 65 -13.89 -3.03 -10.88
N VAL A 66 -13.89 -2.17 -11.90
CA VAL A 66 -12.80 -1.23 -12.17
C VAL A 66 -12.57 -0.28 -10.99
N ARG A 67 -13.62 0.28 -10.42
CA ARG A 67 -13.53 1.16 -9.24
C ARG A 67 -13.00 0.42 -8.02
N PHE A 68 -13.41 -0.83 -7.80
CA PHE A 68 -12.95 -1.66 -6.70
C PHE A 68 -11.44 -1.93 -6.80
N VAL A 69 -10.96 -2.31 -7.98
CA VAL A 69 -9.52 -2.53 -8.25
C VAL A 69 -8.73 -1.25 -7.96
N ASN A 70 -9.20 -0.11 -8.45
CA ASN A 70 -8.54 1.18 -8.24
C ASN A 70 -8.48 1.62 -6.77
N GLU A 71 -9.55 1.37 -6.00
CA GLU A 71 -9.56 1.65 -4.57
C GLU A 71 -8.65 0.68 -3.79
N ALA A 72 -8.62 -0.60 -4.17
CA ALA A 72 -7.72 -1.56 -3.57
C ALA A 72 -6.24 -1.22 -3.84
N PHE A 73 -5.93 -0.80 -5.08
CA PHE A 73 -4.59 -0.37 -5.48
C PHE A 73 -4.11 0.86 -4.70
N ARG A 74 -4.93 1.91 -4.60
CA ARG A 74 -4.63 3.13 -3.82
C ARG A 74 -4.43 2.86 -2.33
N HIS A 75 -5.02 1.80 -1.80
CA HIS A 75 -4.83 1.38 -0.41
C HIS A 75 -3.67 0.40 -0.23
N CYS A 76 -2.76 0.29 -1.21
CA CYS A 76 -1.57 -0.56 -1.18
C CYS A 76 -1.90 -2.04 -0.96
N LYS A 77 -3.10 -2.50 -1.34
CA LYS A 77 -3.48 -3.90 -1.20
C LYS A 77 -2.80 -4.75 -2.28
N PRO A 78 -2.44 -6.00 -1.97
CA PRO A 78 -2.04 -6.97 -2.98
C PRO A 78 -3.20 -7.19 -3.95
N LEU A 79 -2.88 -7.34 -5.24
CA LEU A 79 -3.82 -7.68 -6.30
C LEU A 79 -3.28 -8.88 -7.05
N ALA A 80 -4.16 -9.76 -7.52
CA ALA A 80 -3.80 -10.85 -8.41
C ALA A 80 -4.83 -10.98 -9.54
N ALA A 81 -4.35 -11.28 -10.74
CA ALA A 81 -5.18 -11.56 -11.90
C ALA A 81 -4.59 -12.69 -12.75
N SER A 82 -5.48 -13.50 -13.33
CA SER A 82 -5.17 -14.60 -14.26
C SER A 82 -5.92 -14.43 -15.57
N ALA A 83 -5.31 -14.82 -16.69
CA ALA A 83 -5.90 -14.87 -18.02
C ALA A 83 -6.70 -13.58 -18.35
N GLU A 84 -8.00 -13.67 -18.60
CA GLU A 84 -8.87 -12.53 -18.94
C GLU A 84 -8.97 -11.48 -17.81
N GLY A 85 -8.72 -11.86 -16.56
CA GLY A 85 -8.68 -10.92 -15.44
C GLY A 85 -7.57 -9.88 -15.55
N VAL A 86 -6.52 -10.14 -16.34
CA VAL A 86 -5.47 -9.15 -16.62
C VAL A 86 -6.02 -7.98 -17.43
N GLU A 87 -7.01 -8.22 -18.30
CA GLU A 87 -7.69 -7.15 -19.04
C GLU A 87 -8.50 -6.24 -18.12
N LEU A 88 -9.08 -6.77 -17.03
CA LEU A 88 -9.74 -5.94 -16.01
C LEU A 88 -8.73 -5.03 -15.28
N LEU A 89 -7.52 -5.53 -14.98
CA LEU A 89 -6.46 -4.69 -14.40
C LEU A 89 -5.99 -3.60 -15.37
N LYS A 90 -5.90 -3.91 -16.67
CA LYS A 90 -5.60 -2.93 -17.73
C LYS A 90 -6.71 -1.89 -17.86
N ALA A 91 -7.97 -2.30 -17.81
CA ALA A 91 -9.11 -1.38 -17.84
C ALA A 91 -9.11 -0.45 -16.63
N ALA A 92 -8.68 -0.94 -15.47
CA ALA A 92 -8.50 -0.12 -14.28
C ALA A 92 -7.34 0.89 -14.38
N ALA A 93 -6.37 0.68 -15.27
CA ALA A 93 -5.14 1.48 -15.41
C ALA A 93 -5.31 2.83 -16.18
N TYR A 94 -6.53 3.26 -16.50
CA TYR A 94 -6.81 4.44 -17.34
C TYR A 94 -6.63 5.82 -16.64
N PRO A 95 -6.33 6.92 -17.38
CA PRO A 95 -5.01 7.24 -17.92
C PRO A 95 -4.11 7.91 -16.85
N GLY A 96 -2.91 7.36 -16.66
CA GLY A 96 -1.91 7.85 -15.70
C GLY A 96 -1.37 6.79 -14.75
N ALA A 97 -1.82 5.53 -14.90
CA ALA A 97 -1.41 4.40 -14.09
C ALA A 97 -0.90 3.24 -14.94
N GLU A 98 -0.02 3.52 -15.92
CA GLU A 98 0.74 2.47 -16.64
C GLU A 98 1.48 1.52 -15.66
N ASP A 99 1.67 1.96 -14.41
CA ASP A 99 2.39 1.24 -13.38
C ASP A 99 1.60 0.11 -12.68
N ILE A 100 0.27 -0.05 -12.84
CA ILE A 100 -0.45 -1.08 -12.04
C ILE A 100 0.07 -2.50 -12.33
N LEU A 101 0.34 -2.82 -13.60
CA LEU A 101 0.82 -4.14 -13.99
C LEU A 101 2.25 -4.42 -13.52
N GLU A 102 3.07 -3.38 -13.40
CA GLU A 102 4.48 -3.47 -13.00
C GLU A 102 4.70 -3.15 -11.51
N ALA A 103 3.65 -2.71 -10.80
CA ALA A 103 3.74 -2.31 -9.41
C ALA A 103 3.95 -3.49 -8.46
N GLU A 104 4.86 -3.29 -7.51
CA GLU A 104 5.25 -4.29 -6.52
C GLU A 104 4.04 -4.80 -5.75
N GLY A 105 3.70 -6.10 -5.84
CA GLY A 105 2.56 -6.72 -5.16
C GLY A 105 1.29 -6.87 -6.01
N VAL A 106 1.37 -6.54 -7.30
CA VAL A 106 0.42 -6.97 -8.31
C VAL A 106 1.00 -8.22 -8.96
N VAL A 107 0.28 -9.33 -8.87
CA VAL A 107 0.71 -10.61 -9.43
C VAL A 107 -0.17 -10.93 -10.64
N THR A 108 0.43 -11.16 -11.79
CA THR A 108 -0.31 -11.48 -13.01
C THR A 108 0.15 -12.80 -13.61
N SER A 109 -0.79 -13.59 -14.12
CA SER A 109 -0.50 -14.81 -14.88
C SER A 109 -1.32 -14.82 -16.17
N SER A 110 -0.73 -15.26 -17.28
CA SER A 110 -1.45 -15.48 -18.54
C SER A 110 -2.15 -16.85 -18.59
N ASP A 111 -1.80 -17.77 -17.68
CA ASP A 111 -2.34 -19.13 -17.66
C ASP A 111 -3.67 -19.22 -16.88
N THR A 112 -4.46 -20.23 -17.25
CA THR A 112 -5.68 -20.62 -16.50
C THR A 112 -5.36 -21.45 -15.26
N ASP A 113 -4.13 -21.97 -15.13
CA ASP A 113 -3.68 -22.63 -13.92
C ASP A 113 -3.28 -21.57 -12.87
N VAL A 114 -4.08 -21.49 -11.83
CA VAL A 114 -3.96 -20.47 -10.78
C VAL A 114 -3.19 -20.97 -9.55
N ALA A 115 -2.65 -22.20 -9.56
CA ALA A 115 -1.96 -22.75 -8.40
C ALA A 115 -0.72 -21.92 -8.01
N THR A 116 0.14 -21.64 -8.98
CA THR A 116 1.35 -20.81 -8.79
C THR A 116 0.99 -19.38 -8.44
N LEU A 117 -0.01 -18.81 -9.13
CA LEU A 117 -0.54 -17.47 -8.85
C LEU A 117 -1.04 -17.36 -7.40
N ALA A 118 -1.75 -18.37 -6.90
CA ALA A 118 -2.29 -18.38 -5.55
C ALA A 118 -1.17 -18.42 -4.49
N GLU A 119 -0.08 -19.16 -4.75
CA GLU A 119 1.08 -19.20 -3.86
C GLU A 119 1.81 -17.85 -3.79
N GLU A 120 2.06 -17.24 -4.95
CA GLU A 120 2.68 -15.90 -5.06
C GLU A 120 1.78 -14.83 -4.43
N PHE A 121 0.48 -14.88 -4.69
CA PHE A 121 -0.48 -13.97 -4.09
C PHE A 121 -0.57 -14.15 -2.57
N ALA A 122 -0.53 -15.38 -2.07
CA ALA A 122 -0.47 -15.65 -0.62
C ALA A 122 0.81 -15.07 -0.01
N ALA A 123 1.96 -15.14 -0.72
CA ALA A 123 3.19 -14.50 -0.29
C ALA A 123 3.06 -12.96 -0.28
N ALA A 124 2.44 -12.38 -1.31
CA ALA A 124 2.17 -10.95 -1.38
C ALA A 124 1.26 -10.48 -0.22
N ILE A 125 0.22 -11.24 0.11
CA ILE A 125 -0.67 -10.94 1.24
C ILE A 125 0.10 -10.93 2.56
N LYS A 126 1.10 -11.81 2.76
CA LYS A 126 1.90 -11.82 4.02
C LYS A 126 2.56 -10.47 4.29
N GLN A 127 2.90 -9.70 3.25
CA GLN A 127 3.49 -8.36 3.39
C GLN A 127 2.51 -7.30 3.95
N HIS A 128 1.25 -7.65 4.16
CA HIS A 128 0.18 -6.75 4.60
C HIS A 128 -0.23 -5.72 3.56
N ARG A 129 0.70 -4.84 3.17
CA ARG A 129 0.53 -3.77 2.18
C ARG A 129 1.87 -3.50 1.49
N PHE A 130 1.80 -2.89 0.31
CA PHE A 130 2.97 -2.47 -0.49
C PHE A 130 3.15 -0.96 -0.41
N TRP A 131 3.89 -0.51 0.61
CA TRP A 131 4.06 0.92 0.95
C TRP A 131 4.99 1.71 0.03
N SER A 132 5.67 1.02 -0.90
CA SER A 132 6.56 1.58 -1.92
C SER A 132 5.80 2.25 -3.07
N ARG A 133 4.50 2.01 -3.17
CA ARG A 133 3.55 2.64 -4.09
C ARG A 133 2.95 3.89 -3.47
#